data_AF-A0A1V5N8V9-F1
#
_entry.id   AF-A0A1V5N8V9-F1
#
_cell.length_a   1.000
_cell.length_b   1.000
_cell.length_c   1.000
_cell.angle_alpha   90.00
_cell.angle_beta   90.00
_cell.angle_gamma   90.00
#
_symmetry.space_group_name_H-M   'P 1'
#
loop_
_entity.id
_entity.type
_entity.pdbx_description
1 polymer ?
#
loop_
_entity_poly.entity_id
_entity_poly.type
_entity_poly.pdbx_seq_one_letter_code
_entity_poly.pdbx_strand_id
1 'polypeptide(L)'
;MDFENQYIHVQPKETNPYTIEWEPKDHECRVVPMPEETSQFLANLQAYSPTGFPYVFISPSRLAHIRQKLRKGKWSSKCETINKYDEGILQIVQKSRYCKVFDS
;
A
#
# COMPACT_ATOMS: atom_id res chain seq x y z
N MET A 1 -1.44 0.58 9.54
CA MET A 1 -2.44 -0.50 9.68
C MET A 1 -2.38 -0.95 11.11
N ASP A 2 -3.52 -1.03 11.76
CA ASP A 2 -3.66 -1.62 13.08
C ASP A 2 -4.31 -2.99 12.90
N PHE A 3 -3.49 -4.04 12.86
CA PHE A 3 -3.96 -5.40 12.67
C PHE A 3 -4.58 -5.97 13.96
N GLU A 4 -4.13 -5.49 15.12
CA GLU A 4 -4.62 -5.95 16.43
C GLU A 4 -6.05 -5.49 16.65
N ASN A 5 -6.34 -4.21 16.40
CA ASN A 5 -7.68 -3.64 16.55
C ASN A 5 -8.51 -3.67 15.26
N GLN A 6 -7.99 -4.25 14.18
CA GLN A 6 -8.65 -4.33 12.87
C GLN A 6 -9.10 -2.96 12.31
N TYR A 7 -8.18 -2.00 12.30
CA TYR A 7 -8.43 -0.66 11.77
C TYR A 7 -7.40 -0.19 10.74
N ILE A 8 -7.89 0.55 9.74
CA ILE A 8 -7.07 1.31 8.81
C ILE A 8 -7.14 2.78 9.20
N HIS A 9 -6.01 3.33 9.63
CA HIS A 9 -5.85 4.76 9.88
C HIS A 9 -5.42 5.45 8.59
N VAL A 10 -6.25 6.37 8.12
CA VAL A 10 -5.95 7.28 7.02
C VAL A 10 -5.65 8.63 7.65
N GLN A 11 -4.37 9.03 7.63
CA GLN A 11 -3.89 10.24 8.27
C GLN A 11 -2.61 10.72 7.57
N PRO A 12 -2.28 12.02 7.67
CA PRO A 12 -1.00 12.52 7.18
C PRO A 12 0.16 11.75 7.80
N LYS A 13 1.23 11.58 7.03
CA LYS A 13 2.46 10.94 7.50
C LYS A 13 3.64 11.77 7.06
N GLU A 14 4.51 12.09 8.00
CA GLU A 14 5.75 12.80 7.71
C GLU A 14 6.78 11.90 7.01
N THR A 15 7.73 12.52 6.30
CA THR A 15 8.86 11.80 5.72
C THR A 15 9.76 11.26 6.83
N ASN A 16 10.28 10.05 6.64
CA ASN A 16 11.39 9.51 7.43
C ASN A 16 12.34 8.69 6.51
N PRO A 17 13.44 8.10 7.00
CA PRO A 17 14.36 7.35 6.14
C PRO A 17 13.73 6.19 5.36
N TYR A 18 12.56 5.71 5.77
CA TYR A 18 11.84 4.57 5.20
C TYR A 18 10.56 4.98 4.45
N THR A 19 9.93 6.11 4.80
CA THR A 19 8.65 6.55 4.24
C THR A 19 8.72 7.95 3.66
N ILE A 20 7.91 8.18 2.64
CA ILE A 20 7.70 9.47 1.98
C ILE A 20 6.52 10.15 2.64
N GLU A 21 6.64 11.47 2.82
CA GLU A 21 5.56 12.33 3.28
C GLU A 21 4.35 12.24 2.37
N TRP A 22 3.17 12.15 2.97
CA TRP A 22 1.92 12.19 2.24
C TRP A 22 0.79 12.70 3.13
N GLU A 23 -0.22 13.27 2.47
CA GLU A 23 -1.43 13.76 3.10
C GLU A 23 -2.66 13.18 2.36
N PRO A 24 -3.75 12.83 3.07
CA PRO A 24 -5.02 12.49 2.43
C PRO A 24 -5.47 13.62 1.49
N LYS A 25 -5.96 13.28 0.30
CA LYS A 25 -6.37 14.26 -0.72
C LYS A 25 -7.51 15.17 -0.26
N ASP A 26 -8.38 14.65 0.60
CA ASP A 26 -9.49 15.35 1.23
C ASP A 26 -9.06 16.11 2.50
N HIS A 27 -7.79 16.02 2.91
CA HIS A 27 -7.25 16.54 4.18
C HIS A 27 -7.96 15.98 5.43
N GLU A 28 -8.73 14.91 5.28
CA GLU A 28 -9.51 14.33 6.37
C GLU A 28 -8.82 13.10 6.95
N CYS A 29 -8.65 13.10 8.27
CA CYS A 29 -8.25 11.91 9.01
C CYS A 29 -9.47 11.02 9.24
N ARG A 30 -9.32 9.71 8.99
CA ARG A 30 -10.39 8.75 9.24
C ARG A 30 -9.86 7.39 9.66
N VAL A 31 -10.67 6.70 10.43
CA VAL A 31 -10.44 5.32 10.83
C VAL A 31 -11.51 4.48 10.14
N VAL A 32 -11.07 3.49 9.37
CA VAL A 32 -11.96 2.59 8.62
C VAL A 32 -11.84 1.19 9.23
N PRO A 33 -12.96 0.53 9.57
CA PRO A 33 -12.94 -0.88 9.96
C PRO A 33 -12.26 -1.74 8.89
N MET A 34 -11.42 -2.66 9.33
CA MET A 34 -10.73 -3.62 8.47
C MET A 34 -11.31 -5.01 8.70
N PRO A 35 -12.18 -5.52 7.82
CA PRO A 35 -12.71 -6.87 7.94
C PRO A 35 -11.57 -7.90 8.04
N GLU A 36 -11.80 -9.00 8.75
CA GLU A 36 -10.81 -10.05 8.97
C GLU A 36 -10.21 -10.57 7.65
N GLU A 37 -11.05 -10.82 6.64
CA GLU A 37 -10.61 -11.21 5.29
C GLU A 37 -9.63 -10.20 4.68
N THR A 38 -9.87 -8.90 4.89
CA THR A 38 -9.00 -7.82 4.42
C THR A 38 -7.68 -7.82 5.18
N SER A 39 -7.72 -8.04 6.50
CA SER A 39 -6.51 -8.12 7.33
C SER A 39 -5.60 -9.26 6.88
N GLN A 40 -6.16 -10.45 6.64
CA GLN A 40 -5.41 -11.61 6.16
C GLN A 40 -4.83 -11.37 4.76
N PHE A 41 -5.62 -10.75 3.87
CA PHE A 41 -5.16 -10.40 2.53
C PHE A 41 -3.96 -9.43 2.56
N LEU A 42 -4.03 -8.39 3.40
CA LEU A 42 -2.96 -7.41 3.56
C LEU A 42 -1.71 -8.03 4.19
N ALA A 43 -1.88 -8.91 5.19
CA ALA A 43 -0.78 -9.65 5.81
C ALA A 43 -0.07 -10.55 4.77
N ASN A 44 -0.84 -11.27 3.95
CA ASN A 44 -0.29 -12.09 2.87
C ASN A 44 0.50 -11.23 1.88
N LEU A 45 -0.05 -10.09 1.44
CA LEU A 45 0.67 -9.15 0.55
C LEU A 45 1.98 -8.65 1.18
N GLN A 46 1.95 -8.31 2.47
CA GLN A 46 3.13 -7.83 3.18
C GLN A 46 4.21 -8.90 3.30
N ALA A 47 3.85 -10.18 3.43
CA ALA A 47 4.81 -11.29 3.51
C ALA A 47 5.67 -11.47 2.24
N TYR A 48 5.22 -10.97 1.08
CA TYR A 48 6.01 -10.97 -0.15
C TYR A 48 6.97 -9.78 -0.25
N SER A 49 6.83 -8.80 0.64
CA SER A 49 7.74 -7.65 0.70
C SER A 49 8.96 -7.98 1.56
N PRO A 50 10.13 -7.36 1.30
CA PRO A 50 11.28 -7.51 2.18
C PRO A 50 10.94 -7.19 3.64
N THR A 51 11.55 -7.91 4.58
CA THR A 51 11.34 -7.67 6.02
C THR A 51 11.60 -6.19 6.36
N GLY A 52 10.66 -5.56 7.08
CA GLY A 52 10.73 -4.15 7.45
C GLY A 52 10.37 -3.16 6.35
N PHE A 53 9.92 -3.62 5.18
CA PHE A 53 9.48 -2.73 4.10
C PHE A 53 8.15 -2.04 4.44
N PRO A 54 8.03 -0.70 4.31
CA PRO A 54 6.96 0.05 4.95
C PRO A 54 5.67 0.19 4.13
N TYR A 55 5.63 -0.29 2.88
CA TYR A 55 4.47 -0.16 2.00
C TYR A 55 3.99 -1.52 1.52
N VAL A 56 2.68 -1.78 1.65
CA VAL A 56 2.05 -3.03 1.18
C VAL A 56 1.79 -3.01 -0.32
N PHE A 57 1.46 -1.84 -0.88
CA PHE A 57 1.03 -1.70 -2.28
C PHE A 57 2.08 -1.09 -3.20
N ILE A 58 3.25 -0.70 -2.69
CA ILE A 58 4.32 -0.10 -3.49
C ILE A 58 5.48 -1.10 -3.47
N SER A 59 6.02 -1.49 -4.61
CA SER A 59 7.19 -2.36 -4.62
C SER A 59 8.47 -1.62 -4.22
N PRO A 60 9.52 -2.33 -3.75
CA PRO A 60 10.81 -1.71 -3.45
C PRO A 60 11.43 -0.96 -4.64
N SER A 61 11.32 -1.53 -5.85
CA SER A 61 11.78 -0.90 -7.09
C SER A 61 11.02 0.39 -7.40
N ARG A 62 9.69 0.38 -7.22
CA ARG A 62 8.85 1.56 -7.37
C ARG A 62 9.20 2.63 -6.34
N LEU A 63 9.35 2.27 -5.06
CA LEU A 63 9.73 3.22 -4.02
C LEU A 63 11.09 3.88 -4.33
N ALA A 64 12.07 3.11 -4.79
CA ALA A 64 13.37 3.64 -5.22
C ALA A 64 13.23 4.65 -6.36
N HIS A 65 12.37 4.36 -7.35
CA HIS A 65 12.07 5.28 -8.44
C HIS A 65 11.39 6.57 -7.96
N ILE A 66 10.40 6.47 -7.07
CA ILE A 66 9.72 7.63 -6.48
C ILE A 66 10.73 8.52 -5.75
N ARG A 67 11.57 7.94 -4.90
CA ARG A 67 12.64 8.66 -4.19
C ARG A 67 13.60 9.35 -5.14
N GLN A 68 14.01 8.69 -6.21
CA GLN A 68 14.89 9.28 -7.21
C GLN A 68 14.26 10.51 -7.89
N LYS A 69 12.96 10.45 -8.20
CA LYS A 69 12.20 11.55 -8.81
C LYS A 69 12.01 12.72 -7.84
N LEU A 70 11.68 12.44 -6.58
CA LEU A 70 11.56 13.44 -5.51
C LEU A 70 12.88 14.19 -5.32
N ARG A 71 14.01 13.46 -5.21
CA ARG A 71 15.36 14.06 -5.11
C ARG A 71 15.73 14.96 -6.29
N LYS A 72 15.14 14.73 -7.46
CA LYS A 72 15.38 15.53 -8.68
C LYS A 72 14.39 16.68 -8.85
N GLY A 73 13.43 16.87 -7.93
CA GLY A 73 12.33 17.84 -8.08
C GLY A 73 11.43 17.55 -9.28
N LYS A 74 11.41 16.30 -9.76
CA LYS A 74 10.67 15.87 -10.98
C LYS A 74 9.41 15.06 -10.66
N TRP A 75 8.99 15.05 -9.40
CA TRP A 75 7.73 14.44 -8.99
C TRP A 75 6.58 15.38 -9.34
N SER A 76 5.57 14.89 -10.03
CA SER A 76 4.39 15.66 -10.43
C SER A 76 3.14 14.82 -10.27
N SER A 77 1.96 15.44 -10.28
CA SER A 77 0.66 14.76 -10.14
C SER A 77 0.45 13.60 -11.14
N LYS A 78 1.03 13.69 -12.35
CA LYS A 78 1.01 12.59 -13.34
C LYS A 78 1.80 11.35 -12.89
N CYS A 79 2.75 11.50 -11.97
CA CYS A 79 3.56 10.42 -11.43
C CYS A 79 2.85 9.64 -10.31
N GLU A 80 1.84 10.24 -9.67
CA GLU A 80 1.05 9.66 -8.58
C GLU A 80 0.07 8.59 -9.08
N THR A 81 -0.50 8.78 -10.27
CA THR A 81 -1.56 7.92 -10.81
C THR A 81 -1.07 6.54 -11.27
N ILE A 82 0.25 6.35 -11.43
CA ILE A 82 0.82 5.12 -11.99
C ILE A 82 1.47 4.31 -10.87
N ASN A 83 0.67 3.43 -10.23
CA ASN A 83 1.21 2.32 -9.47
C ASN A 83 1.12 1.05 -10.34
N LYS A 84 2.18 0.75 -11.08
CA LYS A 84 2.30 -0.55 -11.75
C LYS A 84 2.60 -1.56 -10.66
N TYR A 85 1.58 -2.32 -10.26
CA TYR A 85 1.76 -3.46 -9.38
C TYR A 85 2.71 -4.46 -10.03
N ASP A 86 3.72 -4.90 -9.29
CA ASP A 86 4.59 -5.99 -9.74
C ASP A 86 3.75 -7.27 -9.89
N GLU A 87 4.19 -8.21 -10.75
CA GLU A 87 3.42 -9.43 -11.06
C GLU A 87 3.04 -10.23 -9.80
N GLY A 88 3.85 -10.19 -8.74
CA GLY A 88 3.53 -10.84 -7.47
C GLY A 88 2.26 -10.29 -6.80
N ILE A 89 2.05 -8.96 -6.82
CA ILE A 89 0.81 -8.35 -6.29
C ILE A 89 -0.38 -8.70 -7.19
N LEU A 90 -0.19 -8.71 -8.51
CA LEU A 90 -1.24 -9.08 -9.46
C LEU A 90 -1.69 -10.54 -9.29
N GLN A 91 -0.76 -11.47 -9.06
CA GLN A 91 -1.07 -12.88 -8.82
C GLN A 91 -1.91 -13.07 -7.54
N ILE A 92 -1.64 -12.28 -6.50
CA ILE A 92 -2.40 -12.35 -5.22
C ILE A 92 -3.79 -11.74 -5.38
N VAL A 93 -3.91 -10.62 -6.09
CA VAL A 93 -5.20 -10.01 -6.46
C VAL A 93 -6.03 -10.94 -7.35
N GLN A 94 -5.39 -11.69 -8.26
CA GLN A 94 -6.06 -12.69 -9.08
C GLN A 94 -6.54 -13.87 -8.24
N LYS A 95 -5.69 -14.46 -7.39
CA LYS A 95 -6.06 -15.58 -6.52
C LYS A 95 -7.21 -15.24 -5.58
N SER A 96 -7.26 -14.02 -5.02
CA SER A 96 -8.35 -13.61 -4.13
C SER A 96 -9.68 -13.40 -4.85
N ARG A 97 -9.69 -13.06 -6.15
CA ARG A 97 -10.92 -13.03 -6.97
C ARG A 97 -11.51 -14.41 -7.21
N TYR A 98 -10.69 -15.46 -7.30
CA TYR A 98 -11.17 -16.84 -7.50
C TYR A 98 -11.73 -17.47 -6.23
N CYS A 99 -11.26 -17.07 -5.04
CA CYS A 99 -11.83 -17.55 -3.77
C CYS A 99 -13.27 -17.08 -3.51
N LYS A 100 -13.81 -16.11 -4.28
CA LYS A 100 -15.22 -15.68 -4.19
C LYS A 100 -16.20 -16.50 -5.03
N VAL A 101 -15.77 -17.56 -5.72
CA VAL A 101 -16.61 -18.35 -6.63
C VAL A 101 -17.00 -19.73 -6.05
N PHE A 102 -16.57 -20.06 -4.84
CA PHE A 102 -16.84 -21.36 -4.20
C PHE A 102 -17.43 -21.23 -2.79
N ASP A 103 -18.38 -20.33 -2.59
CA ASP A 103 -19.27 -20.34 -1.42
C ASP A 103 -20.67 -19.89 -1.85
N SER A 104 -21.44 -20.84 -2.40
CA SER A 104 -22.89 -20.74 -2.65
C SER A 104 -23.51 -22.13 -2.66
#